data_AF-A0A2V6URT5-F1
#
_entry.id   AF-A0A2V6URT5-F1
#
_cell.length_a   1.000
_cell.length_b   1.000
_cell.length_c   1.000
_cell.angle_alpha   90.00
_cell.angle_beta   90.00
_cell.angle_gamma   90.00
#
_symmetry.space_group_name_H-M   'P 1'
#
loop_
_entity.id
_entity.type
_entity.pdbx_description
1 polymer ?
#
loop_
_entity_poly.entity_id
_entity_poly.type
_entity_poly.pdbx_seq_one_letter_code
_entity_poly.pdbx_strand_id
1 'polypeptide(L)'
;MDKARKLEDLGYSVLAVPDHLTDLLAPMPTLVSAAAATQRLRVATMVLNNDFRHPVLVAREAATVDVLSDGRFELGLGGGNMKSDYDEPGLVFDPGATRVERLGEAVVIAKRLLEGESVTFSGRHYRVTNHTIHPLPVQRPRPPIFIGGSAPRLLALAAKEADIVGLTGIAFRRGGAVRDISDWKAAVVDERVRLVREVAGDRYARLELNALVQRVVVTDDRRKAAEELGRRWQQLSPDDLLE
;
A
#
# COMPACT_ATOMS: atom_id res chain seq x y z
N MET A 1 15.33 -6.90 13.90
CA MET A 1 14.51 -7.61 14.90
C MET A 1 14.22 -6.74 16.12
N ASP A 2 15.22 -6.14 16.78
CA ASP A 2 14.99 -5.31 17.98
C ASP A 2 14.08 -4.10 17.74
N LYS A 3 14.17 -3.48 16.55
CA LYS A 3 13.22 -2.43 16.15
C LYS A 3 11.77 -2.91 16.15
N ALA A 4 11.51 -4.16 15.73
CA ALA A 4 10.15 -4.70 15.71
C ALA A 4 9.62 -4.94 17.13
N ARG A 5 10.44 -5.52 18.03
CA ARG A 5 10.10 -5.67 19.45
C ARG A 5 9.81 -4.34 20.12
N LYS A 6 10.67 -3.34 19.88
CA LYS A 6 10.45 -1.98 20.39
C LYS A 6 9.14 -1.37 19.91
N LEU A 7 8.78 -1.56 18.63
CA LEU A 7 7.51 -1.06 18.11
C LEU A 7 6.31 -1.77 18.77
N GLU A 8 6.40 -3.08 18.97
CA GLU A 8 5.39 -3.85 19.70
C GLU A 8 5.24 -3.40 21.16
N ASP A 9 6.35 -3.15 21.87
CA ASP A 9 6.36 -2.68 23.26
C ASP A 9 5.81 -1.25 23.40
N LEU A 10 6.01 -0.42 22.38
CA LEU A 10 5.43 0.93 22.30
C LEU A 10 3.94 0.92 21.94
N GLY A 11 3.35 -0.25 21.64
CA GLY A 11 1.93 -0.39 21.33
C GLY A 11 1.54 -0.09 19.87
N TYR A 12 2.51 -0.07 18.94
CA TYR A 12 2.16 0.00 17.51
C TYR A 12 1.49 -1.30 17.07
N SER A 13 0.39 -1.18 16.32
CA SER A 13 -0.39 -2.34 15.85
C SER A 13 0.24 -3.03 14.64
N VAL A 14 0.89 -2.27 13.75
CA VAL A 14 1.39 -2.76 12.46
C VAL A 14 2.79 -2.20 12.17
N LEU A 15 3.70 -3.06 11.72
CA LEU A 15 4.97 -2.68 11.10
C LEU A 15 4.85 -2.89 9.58
N ALA A 16 5.00 -1.82 8.82
CA ALA A 16 4.91 -1.88 7.36
C ALA A 16 6.25 -1.62 6.66
N VAL A 17 6.51 -2.30 5.54
CA VAL A 17 7.74 -2.18 4.74
C VAL A 17 7.41 -1.80 3.29
N PRO A 18 8.00 -0.70 2.75
CA PRO A 18 7.85 -0.33 1.34
C PRO A 18 8.69 -1.20 0.41
N ASP A 19 8.30 -1.25 -0.87
CA ASP A 19 8.94 -2.06 -1.91
C ASP A 19 9.63 -1.17 -2.95
N HIS A 20 10.74 -0.56 -2.54
CA HIS A 20 11.67 0.14 -3.44
C HIS A 20 12.85 -0.80 -3.77
N LEU A 21 13.38 -0.71 -4.99
CA LEU A 21 14.52 -1.56 -5.40
C LEU A 21 15.88 -0.99 -4.95
N THR A 22 15.88 0.17 -4.31
CA THR A 22 17.07 0.88 -3.83
C THR A 22 17.00 1.12 -2.32
N ASP A 23 18.16 1.09 -1.67
CA ASP A 23 18.42 1.49 -0.27
C ASP A 23 17.54 0.86 0.84
N LEU A 24 16.73 -0.14 0.51
CA LEU A 24 15.79 -0.79 1.42
C LEU A 24 15.89 -2.31 1.33
N LEU A 25 15.58 -2.98 2.45
CA LEU A 25 15.46 -4.43 2.46
C LEU A 25 14.20 -4.87 1.71
N ALA A 26 14.29 -6.00 1.01
CA ALA A 26 13.13 -6.60 0.35
C ALA A 26 11.98 -6.83 1.37
N PRO A 27 10.71 -6.56 1.00
CA PRO A 27 9.61 -6.55 1.97
C PRO A 27 9.37 -7.92 2.62
N MET A 28 9.13 -8.97 1.84
CA MET A 28 8.69 -10.26 2.39
C MET A 28 9.68 -10.86 3.40
N PRO A 29 11.01 -10.96 3.13
CA PRO A 29 11.95 -11.48 4.12
C PRO A 29 12.05 -10.61 5.38
N THR A 30 11.95 -9.29 5.23
CA THR A 30 11.97 -8.34 6.34
C THR A 30 10.77 -8.53 7.25
N LEU A 31 9.58 -8.70 6.67
CA LEU A 31 8.34 -8.89 7.40
C LEU A 31 8.30 -10.24 8.11
N VAL A 32 8.77 -11.33 7.49
CA VAL A 32 8.92 -12.63 8.18
C VAL A 32 9.86 -12.51 9.36
N SER A 33 11.00 -11.82 9.20
CA SER A 33 11.96 -11.61 10.30
C SER A 33 11.37 -10.76 11.44
N ALA A 34 10.53 -9.77 11.12
CA ALA A 34 9.84 -8.95 12.12
C ALA A 34 8.74 -9.74 12.84
N ALA A 35 7.94 -10.51 12.11
CA ALA A 35 6.90 -11.37 12.66
C ALA A 35 7.50 -12.44 13.60
N ALA A 36 8.58 -13.10 13.21
CA ALA A 36 9.26 -14.09 14.04
C ALA A 36 9.85 -13.50 15.34
N ALA A 37 10.17 -12.21 15.35
CA ALA A 37 10.73 -11.52 16.51
C ALA A 37 9.67 -10.98 17.49
N THR A 38 8.38 -11.05 17.15
CA THR A 38 7.25 -10.42 17.85
C THR A 38 6.10 -11.41 18.04
N GLN A 39 5.14 -11.10 18.92
CA GLN A 39 4.05 -12.03 19.25
C GLN A 39 2.67 -11.55 18.80
N ARG A 40 2.46 -10.24 18.69
CA ARG A 40 1.18 -9.56 18.43
C ARG A 40 1.26 -8.61 17.25
N LEU A 41 2.43 -8.00 17.01
CA LEU A 41 2.65 -6.99 15.99
C LEU A 41 2.25 -7.52 14.60
N ARG A 42 1.31 -6.85 13.93
CA ARG A 42 0.98 -7.19 12.55
C ARG A 42 2.06 -6.70 11.60
N VAL A 43 2.19 -7.34 10.46
CA VAL A 43 3.21 -7.03 9.46
C VAL A 43 2.56 -6.75 8.11
N ALA A 44 2.95 -5.68 7.44
CA ALA A 44 2.30 -5.24 6.21
C ALA A 44 3.30 -4.83 5.13
N THR A 45 2.92 -4.95 3.87
CA THR A 45 3.62 -4.24 2.78
C THR A 45 3.01 -2.84 2.60
N MET A 46 3.83 -1.81 2.36
CA MET A 46 3.38 -0.41 2.20
C MET A 46 4.04 0.28 1.00
N VAL A 47 3.67 -0.04 -0.24
CA VAL A 47 2.94 -1.21 -0.71
C VAL A 47 3.84 -1.95 -1.71
N LEU A 48 3.57 -3.22 -2.02
CA LEU A 48 4.29 -3.89 -3.10
C LEU A 48 4.03 -3.17 -4.42
N ASN A 49 5.08 -2.98 -5.21
CA ASN A 49 4.92 -2.50 -6.57
C ASN A 49 4.49 -3.67 -7.47
N ASN A 50 3.28 -3.58 -8.01
CA ASN A 50 2.70 -4.59 -8.88
C ASN A 50 3.61 -4.97 -10.06
N ASP A 51 4.38 -4.03 -10.59
CA ASP A 51 5.18 -4.27 -11.78
C ASP A 51 6.45 -5.09 -11.52
N PHE A 52 6.81 -5.34 -10.27
CA PHE A 52 8.02 -6.11 -9.93
C PHE A 52 7.81 -7.61 -9.93
N ARG A 53 6.57 -8.09 -9.75
CA ARG A 53 6.28 -9.52 -9.53
C ARG A 53 4.96 -9.92 -10.18
N HIS A 54 4.91 -11.15 -10.70
CA HIS A 54 3.68 -11.73 -11.22
C HIS A 54 2.66 -11.98 -10.08
N PRO A 55 1.34 -11.76 -10.27
CA PRO A 55 0.34 -11.87 -9.19
C PRO A 55 0.27 -13.25 -8.52
N VAL A 56 0.56 -14.33 -9.26
CA VAL A 56 0.66 -15.68 -8.70
C VAL A 56 1.81 -15.79 -7.68
N LEU A 57 2.96 -15.18 -7.97
CA LEU A 57 4.10 -15.17 -7.05
C LEU A 57 3.75 -14.36 -5.79
N VAL A 58 3.13 -13.19 -5.99
CA VAL A 58 2.67 -12.34 -4.89
C VAL A 58 1.68 -13.09 -3.99
N ALA A 59 0.70 -13.80 -4.56
CA ALA A 59 -0.27 -14.56 -3.79
C ALA A 59 0.39 -15.71 -2.98
N ARG A 60 1.32 -16.45 -3.60
CA ARG A 60 2.08 -17.50 -2.93
C ARG A 60 2.96 -16.96 -1.79
N GLU A 61 3.66 -15.86 -2.03
CA GLU A 61 4.50 -15.21 -1.01
C GLU A 61 3.63 -14.68 0.13
N ALA A 62 2.53 -14.00 -0.17
CA ALA A 62 1.58 -13.49 0.82
C ALA A 62 1.01 -14.60 1.72
N ALA A 63 0.56 -15.72 1.14
CA ALA A 63 0.11 -16.87 1.91
C ALA A 63 1.21 -17.46 2.80
N THR A 64 2.45 -17.47 2.31
CA THR A 64 3.61 -17.95 3.07
C THR A 64 3.91 -17.03 4.26
N VAL A 65 3.93 -15.72 4.06
CA VAL A 65 4.14 -14.76 5.16
C VAL A 65 2.99 -14.85 6.17
N ASP A 66 1.75 -15.02 5.70
CA ASP A 66 0.59 -15.20 6.57
C ASP A 66 0.75 -16.42 7.49
N VAL A 67 1.10 -17.57 6.92
CA VAL A 67 1.37 -18.80 7.68
C VAL A 67 2.53 -18.61 8.67
N LEU A 68 3.64 -18.03 8.22
CA LEU A 68 4.82 -17.83 9.07
C LEU A 68 4.64 -16.76 10.14
N SER A 69 3.64 -15.89 9.99
CA SER A 69 3.28 -14.86 10.96
C SER A 69 2.11 -15.24 11.86
N ASP A 70 1.56 -16.45 11.71
CA ASP A 70 0.36 -16.92 12.39
C ASP A 70 -0.85 -16.00 12.17
N GLY A 71 -1.09 -15.65 10.90
CA GLY A 71 -2.25 -14.85 10.50
C GLY A 71 -2.14 -13.35 10.79
N ARG A 72 -0.91 -12.81 10.91
CA ARG A 72 -0.67 -11.40 11.23
C ARG A 72 -0.29 -10.53 10.03
N PHE A 73 -0.46 -11.04 8.81
CA PHE A 73 -0.03 -10.34 7.60
C PHE A 73 -1.14 -9.46 6.98
N GLU A 74 -0.74 -8.32 6.40
CA GLU A 74 -1.58 -7.48 5.53
C GLU A 74 -0.89 -7.28 4.18
N LEU A 75 -1.60 -7.56 3.10
CA LEU A 75 -1.06 -7.46 1.75
C LEU A 75 -1.37 -6.09 1.15
N GLY A 76 -0.41 -5.18 1.25
CA GLY A 76 -0.41 -3.91 0.56
C GLY A 76 0.04 -4.02 -0.90
N LEU A 77 -0.77 -3.50 -1.83
CA LEU A 77 -0.53 -3.48 -3.28
C LEU A 77 -0.67 -2.07 -3.86
N GLY A 78 0.20 -1.72 -4.82
CA GLY A 78 0.13 -0.46 -5.54
C GLY A 78 0.68 -0.56 -6.96
N GLY A 79 0.36 0.44 -7.79
CA GLY A 79 0.75 0.45 -9.21
C GLY A 79 2.15 1.00 -9.49
N GLY A 80 2.98 1.21 -8.45
CA GLY A 80 4.22 1.96 -8.53
C GLY A 80 4.01 3.47 -8.76
N ASN A 81 4.99 4.31 -8.45
CA ASN A 81 4.85 5.76 -8.68
C ASN A 81 6.17 6.48 -8.96
N MET A 82 7.28 5.98 -8.42
CA MET A 82 8.60 6.55 -8.58
C MET A 82 9.24 6.03 -9.86
N LYS A 83 9.66 6.94 -10.75
CA LYS A 83 10.21 6.55 -12.05
C LYS A 83 11.62 5.94 -11.95
N SER A 84 12.43 6.37 -10.96
CA SER A 84 13.78 5.82 -10.74
C SER A 84 13.76 4.33 -10.39
N ASP A 85 12.75 3.87 -9.65
CA ASP A 85 12.51 2.44 -9.36
C ASP A 85 12.36 1.58 -10.63
N TYR A 86 12.09 2.21 -11.78
CA TYR A 86 11.98 1.53 -13.06
C TYR A 86 13.22 1.78 -13.93
N ASP A 87 13.64 3.04 -14.06
CA ASP A 87 14.73 3.41 -14.97
C ASP A 87 16.07 2.80 -14.56
N GLU A 88 16.40 2.81 -13.27
CA GLU A 88 17.70 2.34 -12.77
C GLU A 88 17.90 0.83 -12.97
N PRO A 89 16.92 -0.05 -12.68
CA PRO A 89 17.02 -1.48 -13.00
C PRO A 89 16.66 -1.83 -14.44
N GLY A 90 16.24 -0.86 -15.28
CA GLY A 90 15.88 -1.09 -16.68
C GLY A 90 14.48 -1.67 -16.92
N LEU A 91 13.53 -1.42 -16.01
CA LEU A 91 12.12 -1.79 -16.15
C LEU A 91 11.34 -0.72 -16.95
N VAL A 92 10.21 -1.14 -17.54
CA VAL A 92 9.35 -0.24 -18.32
C VAL A 92 8.39 0.53 -17.41
N PHE A 93 8.49 1.86 -17.42
CA PHE A 93 7.57 2.75 -16.70
C PHE A 93 6.38 3.18 -17.57
N ASP A 94 5.36 2.32 -17.65
CA ASP A 94 4.14 2.58 -18.42
C ASP A 94 3.31 3.76 -17.87
N PRO A 95 2.39 4.33 -18.69
CA PRO A 95 1.43 5.32 -18.22
C PRO A 95 0.67 4.86 -16.97
N GLY A 96 0.42 5.77 -16.02
CA GLY A 96 -0.21 5.43 -14.75
C GLY A 96 -1.58 4.74 -14.89
N ALA A 97 -2.36 5.09 -15.91
CA ALA A 97 -3.61 4.43 -16.24
C ALA A 97 -3.43 2.93 -16.53
N THR A 98 -2.43 2.58 -17.35
CA THR A 98 -2.08 1.20 -17.69
C THR A 98 -1.61 0.43 -16.47
N ARG A 99 -0.79 1.05 -15.61
CA ARG A 99 -0.31 0.43 -14.37
C ARG A 99 -1.45 0.16 -13.37
N VAL A 100 -2.43 1.05 -13.28
CA VAL A 100 -3.64 0.82 -12.44
C VAL A 100 -4.55 -0.25 -13.04
N GLU A 101 -4.69 -0.34 -14.36
CA GLU A 101 -5.42 -1.45 -15.03
C GLU A 101 -4.77 -2.80 -14.72
N ARG A 102 -3.44 -2.87 -14.87
CA ARG A 102 -2.65 -4.06 -14.55
C ARG A 102 -2.80 -4.46 -13.08
N LEU A 103 -2.69 -3.51 -12.14
CA LEU A 103 -2.94 -3.76 -10.73
C LEU A 103 -4.33 -4.34 -10.48
N GLY A 104 -5.37 -3.82 -11.16
CA GLY A 104 -6.73 -4.33 -11.03
C GLY A 104 -6.85 -5.82 -11.36
N GLU A 105 -6.23 -6.26 -12.46
CA GLU A 105 -6.18 -7.68 -12.83
C GLU A 105 -5.40 -8.51 -11.80
N ALA A 106 -4.25 -8.00 -11.32
CA ALA A 106 -3.43 -8.67 -10.33
C ALA A 106 -4.16 -8.87 -8.99
N VAL A 107 -4.90 -7.86 -8.52
CA VAL A 107 -5.70 -7.94 -7.29
C VAL A 107 -6.75 -9.04 -7.39
N VAL A 108 -7.48 -9.13 -8.51
CA VAL A 108 -8.48 -10.19 -8.73
C VAL A 108 -7.84 -11.58 -8.69
N ILE A 109 -6.72 -11.76 -9.40
CA ILE A 109 -5.99 -13.04 -9.42
C ILE A 109 -5.53 -13.40 -8.01
N ALA A 110 -4.87 -12.46 -7.31
CA ALA A 110 -4.31 -12.72 -5.99
C ALA A 110 -5.38 -13.05 -4.95
N LYS A 111 -6.51 -12.31 -4.93
CA LYS A 111 -7.62 -12.57 -4.02
C LYS A 111 -8.17 -13.99 -4.17
N ARG A 112 -8.49 -14.39 -5.41
CA ARG A 112 -9.05 -15.72 -5.69
C ARG A 112 -8.08 -16.86 -5.32
N LEU A 113 -6.79 -16.70 -5.62
CA LEU A 113 -5.77 -17.68 -5.21
C LEU A 113 -5.65 -17.78 -3.69
N LEU A 114 -5.64 -16.64 -2.98
CA LEU A 114 -5.56 -16.60 -1.52
C LEU A 114 -6.81 -17.16 -0.84
N GLU A 115 -7.98 -17.03 -1.47
CA GLU A 115 -9.24 -17.61 -1.02
C GLU A 115 -9.34 -19.13 -1.30
N GLY A 116 -8.33 -19.70 -1.97
CA GLY A 116 -8.20 -21.14 -2.21
C GLY A 116 -8.82 -21.63 -3.52
N GLU A 117 -9.17 -20.73 -4.43
CA GLU A 117 -9.73 -21.11 -5.73
C GLU A 117 -8.66 -21.66 -6.70
N SER A 118 -9.11 -22.51 -7.63
CA SER A 118 -8.38 -22.73 -8.89
C SER A 118 -8.70 -21.61 -9.87
N VAL A 119 -7.69 -20.81 -10.22
CA VAL A 119 -7.84 -19.62 -11.03
C VAL A 119 -7.51 -19.91 -12.49
N THR A 120 -8.49 -19.63 -13.35
CA THR A 120 -8.28 -19.33 -14.76
C THR A 120 -8.66 -17.86 -14.98
N PHE A 121 -7.76 -17.10 -15.58
CA PHE A 121 -7.91 -15.67 -15.85
C PHE A 121 -7.28 -15.32 -17.19
N SER A 122 -7.95 -14.52 -17.99
CA SER A 122 -7.46 -14.07 -19.30
C SER A 122 -7.79 -12.59 -19.48
N GLY A 123 -6.95 -11.74 -18.87
CA GLY A 123 -7.06 -10.29 -18.99
C GLY A 123 -6.15 -9.72 -20.07
N ARG A 124 -6.05 -8.40 -20.11
CA ARG A 124 -5.17 -7.64 -21.00
C ARG A 124 -3.70 -7.78 -20.57
N HIS A 125 -3.44 -7.88 -19.27
CA HIS A 125 -2.09 -7.84 -18.73
C HIS A 125 -1.61 -9.19 -18.18
N TYR A 126 -2.53 -10.00 -17.65
CA TYR A 126 -2.18 -11.31 -17.12
C TYR A 126 -3.04 -12.43 -17.71
N ARG A 127 -2.39 -13.59 -17.86
CA ARG A 127 -3.06 -14.85 -18.20
C ARG A 127 -2.62 -15.93 -17.21
N VAL A 128 -3.59 -16.59 -16.60
CA VAL A 128 -3.40 -17.71 -15.67
C VAL A 128 -4.34 -18.83 -16.11
N THR A 129 -3.86 -20.06 -16.15
CA THR A 129 -4.65 -21.21 -16.60
C THR A 129 -4.65 -22.27 -15.51
N ASN A 130 -5.83 -22.55 -14.95
CA ASN A 130 -6.08 -23.61 -13.97
C ASN A 130 -5.00 -23.74 -12.89
N HIS A 131 -4.70 -22.64 -12.19
CA HIS A 131 -3.63 -22.58 -11.21
C HIS A 131 -4.17 -22.44 -9.78
N THR A 132 -3.50 -23.06 -8.83
CA THR A 132 -3.74 -22.94 -7.38
C THR A 132 -2.41 -22.61 -6.69
N ILE A 133 -2.46 -22.08 -5.46
CA ILE A 133 -1.25 -21.84 -4.65
C ILE A 133 -1.20 -22.76 -3.43
N HIS A 134 0.02 -22.99 -2.94
CA HIS A 134 0.28 -23.61 -1.65
C HIS A 134 1.46 -22.89 -0.96
N PRO A 135 1.41 -22.64 0.37
CA PRO A 135 0.29 -22.92 1.27
C PRO A 135 -0.92 -22.01 1.01
N LEU A 136 -2.06 -22.32 1.63
CA LEU A 136 -3.16 -21.37 1.79
C LEU A 136 -2.94 -20.56 3.09
N PRO A 137 -3.41 -19.30 3.14
CA PRO A 137 -3.29 -18.48 4.33
C PRO A 137 -4.09 -19.06 5.52
N VAL A 138 -3.66 -18.70 6.72
CA VAL A 138 -4.37 -18.95 7.99
C VAL A 138 -5.59 -18.03 8.09
N GLN A 139 -5.43 -16.75 7.72
CA GLN A 139 -6.52 -15.77 7.75
C GLN A 139 -7.63 -16.14 6.76
N ARG A 140 -8.89 -15.98 7.19
CA ARG A 140 -10.09 -16.20 6.37
C ARG A 140 -10.89 -14.90 6.21
N PRO A 141 -11.39 -14.59 5.00
CA PRO A 141 -11.28 -15.38 3.76
C PRO A 141 -9.84 -15.41 3.19
N ARG A 142 -9.03 -14.40 3.52
CA ARG A 142 -7.62 -14.22 3.12
C ARG A 142 -7.00 -13.10 3.99
N PRO A 143 -5.68 -12.82 3.90
CA PRO A 143 -5.11 -11.61 4.49
C PRO A 143 -5.82 -10.35 3.97
N PRO A 144 -5.97 -9.29 4.81
CA PRO A 144 -6.51 -8.02 4.37
C PRO A 144 -5.72 -7.46 3.18
N ILE A 145 -6.44 -7.03 2.14
CA ILE A 145 -5.84 -6.30 1.01
C ILE A 145 -5.86 -4.82 1.36
N PHE A 146 -4.67 -4.22 1.30
CA PHE A 146 -4.47 -2.79 1.42
C PHE A 146 -4.08 -2.21 0.06
N ILE A 147 -4.76 -1.15 -0.41
CA ILE A 147 -4.37 -0.44 -1.63
C ILE A 147 -4.18 1.04 -1.30
N GLY A 148 -2.97 1.55 -1.54
CA GLY A 148 -2.58 2.91 -1.17
C GLY A 148 -2.17 3.78 -2.37
N GLY A 149 -2.64 5.03 -2.39
CA GLY A 149 -2.16 6.10 -3.27
C GLY A 149 -3.14 7.28 -3.35
N SER A 150 -2.89 8.23 -4.25
CA SER A 150 -3.69 9.47 -4.33
C SER A 150 -4.51 9.64 -5.62
N ALA A 151 -4.25 8.82 -6.65
CA ALA A 151 -4.89 9.00 -7.96
C ALA A 151 -6.36 8.54 -7.91
N PRO A 152 -7.32 9.33 -8.46
CA PRO A 152 -8.75 8.98 -8.41
C PRO A 152 -9.06 7.58 -8.94
N ARG A 153 -8.40 7.17 -10.04
CA ARG A 153 -8.59 5.84 -10.64
C ARG A 153 -8.11 4.71 -9.71
N LEU A 154 -7.02 4.93 -8.99
CA LEU A 154 -6.49 3.96 -8.02
C LEU A 154 -7.40 3.88 -6.79
N LEU A 155 -7.87 5.02 -6.29
CA LEU A 155 -8.82 5.06 -5.16
C LEU A 155 -10.16 4.41 -5.51
N ALA A 156 -10.63 4.56 -6.74
CA ALA A 156 -11.82 3.85 -7.21
C ALA A 156 -11.60 2.33 -7.27
N LEU A 157 -10.40 1.86 -7.64
CA LEU A 157 -10.04 0.44 -7.54
C LEU A 157 -10.00 -0.02 -6.08
N ALA A 158 -9.33 0.74 -5.20
CA ALA A 158 -9.23 0.44 -3.78
C ALA A 158 -10.60 0.34 -3.12
N ALA A 159 -11.49 1.30 -3.38
CA ALA A 159 -12.87 1.32 -2.88
C ALA A 159 -13.67 0.06 -3.29
N LYS A 160 -13.40 -0.50 -4.47
CA LYS A 160 -14.07 -1.70 -4.99
C LYS A 160 -13.44 -3.00 -4.50
N GLU A 161 -12.12 -3.04 -4.29
CA GLU A 161 -11.42 -4.33 -4.16
C GLU A 161 -10.71 -4.55 -2.83
N ALA A 162 -10.30 -3.47 -2.15
CA ALA A 162 -9.52 -3.53 -0.92
C ALA A 162 -10.40 -3.69 0.33
N ASP A 163 -9.75 -4.07 1.42
CA ASP A 163 -10.27 -4.01 2.78
C ASP A 163 -9.79 -2.73 3.48
N ILE A 164 -8.59 -2.23 3.11
CA ILE A 164 -7.98 -1.00 3.61
C ILE A 164 -7.66 -0.06 2.43
N VAL A 165 -8.11 1.20 2.50
CA VAL A 165 -7.84 2.23 1.49
C VAL A 165 -6.87 3.27 2.03
N GLY A 166 -5.69 3.39 1.42
CA GLY A 166 -4.63 4.30 1.83
C GLY A 166 -4.64 5.62 1.09
N LEU A 167 -4.91 6.69 1.82
CA LEU A 167 -4.69 8.06 1.38
C LEU A 167 -3.24 8.44 1.68
N THR A 168 -2.38 8.36 0.66
CA THR A 168 -0.95 8.66 0.86
C THR A 168 -0.66 10.15 0.84
N GLY A 169 -1.49 10.94 0.15
CA GLY A 169 -1.34 12.38 -0.07
C GLY A 169 0.00 12.77 -0.72
N ILE A 170 0.74 11.80 -1.26
CA ILE A 170 1.96 11.99 -2.05
C ILE A 170 1.67 11.56 -3.48
N ALA A 171 1.70 12.52 -4.38
CA ALA A 171 1.70 12.30 -5.81
C ALA A 171 3.12 12.43 -6.36
N PHE A 172 3.40 11.71 -7.45
CA PHE A 172 4.60 11.94 -8.25
C PHE A 172 4.17 12.52 -9.60
N ARG A 173 4.31 13.83 -9.72
CA ARG A 173 3.95 14.64 -10.90
C ARG A 173 5.07 14.57 -11.95
N ARG A 174 4.79 15.10 -13.15
CA ARG A 174 5.71 15.12 -14.30
C ARG A 174 6.29 13.73 -14.62
N GLY A 175 5.41 12.74 -14.76
CA GLY A 175 5.81 11.38 -15.12
C GLY A 175 6.64 10.67 -14.05
N GLY A 176 6.33 10.88 -12.76
CA GLY A 176 7.00 10.15 -11.67
C GLY A 176 8.25 10.82 -11.10
N ALA A 177 8.68 11.97 -11.64
CA ALA A 177 9.96 12.61 -11.29
C ALA A 177 9.86 13.63 -10.15
N VAL A 178 8.71 14.31 -10.00
CA VAL A 178 8.55 15.38 -9.01
C VAL A 178 7.58 14.95 -7.94
N ARG A 179 8.10 14.85 -6.72
CA ARG A 179 7.28 14.60 -5.55
C ARG A 179 6.42 15.82 -5.21
N ASP A 180 5.14 15.58 -4.95
CA ASP A 180 4.14 16.59 -4.65
C ASP A 180 3.25 16.11 -3.50
N ILE A 181 3.04 16.98 -2.53
CA ILE A 181 2.25 16.68 -1.33
C ILE A 181 1.02 17.59 -1.20
N SER A 182 0.71 18.37 -2.24
CA SER A 182 -0.48 19.25 -2.25
C SER A 182 -1.80 18.47 -2.10
N ASP A 183 -1.77 17.16 -2.36
CA ASP A 183 -2.90 16.26 -2.14
C ASP A 183 -3.25 16.07 -0.65
N TRP A 184 -2.41 16.56 0.28
CA TRP A 184 -2.70 16.61 1.72
C TRP A 184 -3.52 17.82 2.15
N LYS A 185 -3.83 18.78 1.26
CA LYS A 185 -4.77 19.86 1.60
C LYS A 185 -6.12 19.28 1.99
N ALA A 186 -6.73 19.77 3.08
CA ALA A 186 -7.96 19.24 3.64
C ALA A 186 -9.07 19.06 2.59
N ALA A 187 -9.31 20.07 1.75
CA ALA A 187 -10.29 20.01 0.67
C ALA A 187 -10.03 18.87 -0.34
N VAL A 188 -8.77 18.55 -0.63
CA VAL A 188 -8.41 17.45 -1.53
C VAL A 188 -8.62 16.11 -0.84
N VAL A 189 -8.25 16.00 0.44
CA VAL A 189 -8.51 14.80 1.25
C VAL A 189 -10.01 14.53 1.32
N ASP A 190 -10.83 15.55 1.58
CA ASP A 190 -12.29 15.46 1.59
C ASP A 190 -12.85 14.98 0.25
N GLU A 191 -12.33 15.50 -0.87
CA GLU A 191 -12.69 15.03 -2.22
C GLU A 191 -12.34 13.55 -2.39
N ARG A 192 -11.16 13.11 -1.93
CA ARG A 192 -10.73 11.70 -2.02
C ARG A 192 -11.59 10.79 -1.16
N VAL A 193 -11.90 11.18 0.07
CA VAL A 193 -12.80 10.42 0.96
C VAL A 193 -14.20 10.33 0.37
N ARG A 194 -14.72 11.43 -0.21
CA ARG A 194 -16.02 11.43 -0.89
C ARG A 194 -16.03 10.48 -2.08
N LEU A 195 -15.00 10.51 -2.93
CA LEU A 195 -14.87 9.58 -4.05
C LEU A 195 -14.86 8.12 -3.57
N VAL A 196 -14.07 7.79 -2.54
CA VAL A 196 -14.03 6.43 -1.99
C VAL A 196 -15.40 6.01 -1.49
N ARG A 197 -16.12 6.89 -0.79
CA ARG A 197 -17.48 6.63 -0.31
C ARG A 197 -18.47 6.38 -1.45
N GLU A 198 -18.48 7.25 -2.45
CA GLU A 198 -19.38 7.13 -3.61
C GLU A 198 -19.13 5.84 -4.39
N VAL A 199 -17.86 5.49 -4.63
CA VAL A 199 -17.51 4.29 -5.39
C VAL A 199 -17.74 3.01 -4.60
N ALA A 200 -17.47 3.01 -3.28
CA ALA A 200 -17.67 1.84 -2.43
C ALA A 200 -19.15 1.55 -2.16
N GLY A 201 -20.02 2.57 -2.18
CA GLY A 201 -21.44 2.42 -1.86
C GLY A 201 -21.63 1.75 -0.49
N ASP A 202 -22.46 0.71 -0.43
CA ASP A 202 -22.77 -0.04 0.79
C ASP A 202 -21.53 -0.68 1.45
N ARG A 203 -20.46 -0.93 0.68
CA ARG A 203 -19.22 -1.48 1.22
C ARG A 203 -18.44 -0.50 2.06
N TYR A 204 -18.68 0.80 1.94
CA TYR A 204 -17.88 1.83 2.61
C TYR A 204 -17.82 1.61 4.13
N ALA A 205 -18.91 1.14 4.74
CA ALA A 205 -18.98 0.85 6.18
C ALA A 205 -18.05 -0.29 6.64
N ARG A 206 -17.50 -1.08 5.71
CA ARG A 206 -16.58 -2.20 5.99
C ARG A 206 -15.13 -1.88 5.62
N LEU A 207 -14.88 -0.71 5.01
CA LEU A 207 -13.55 -0.29 4.65
C LEU A 207 -12.85 0.35 5.85
N GLU A 208 -11.60 -0.01 6.06
CA GLU A 208 -10.69 0.79 6.88
C GLU A 208 -10.07 1.89 6.02
N LEU A 209 -10.03 3.12 6.54
CA LEU A 209 -9.31 4.21 5.91
C LEU A 209 -7.95 4.38 6.60
N ASN A 210 -6.90 4.43 5.79
CA ASN A 210 -5.53 4.66 6.22
C ASN A 210 -5.03 6.00 5.69
N ALA A 211 -4.25 6.71 6.50
CA ALA A 211 -3.61 7.98 6.14
C ALA A 211 -2.10 7.89 6.37
N LEU A 212 -1.30 8.22 5.35
CA LEU A 212 0.17 8.19 5.47
C LEU A 212 0.68 9.45 6.17
N VAL A 213 0.79 9.40 7.49
CA VAL A 213 1.45 10.44 8.28
C VAL A 213 2.96 10.30 8.16
N GLN A 214 3.58 11.25 7.48
CA GLN A 214 5.02 11.18 7.20
C GLN A 214 5.91 11.79 8.26
N ARG A 215 5.38 12.71 9.05
CA ARG A 215 6.14 13.40 10.08
C ARG A 215 5.25 13.75 11.25
N VAL A 216 5.75 13.42 12.43
CA VAL A 216 5.19 13.84 13.71
C VAL A 216 6.23 14.75 14.34
N VAL A 217 5.81 15.94 14.78
CA VAL A 217 6.66 16.89 15.49
C VAL A 217 6.07 17.09 16.87
N VAL A 218 6.81 16.71 17.91
CA VAL A 218 6.47 17.04 19.29
C VAL A 218 6.95 18.47 19.55
N THR A 219 6.02 19.36 19.85
CA THR A 219 6.29 20.80 20.00
C THR A 219 5.28 21.42 20.95
N ASP A 220 5.68 22.46 21.66
CA ASP A 220 4.80 23.34 22.43
C ASP A 220 4.30 24.53 21.59
N ASP A 221 4.88 24.74 20.41
CA ASP A 221 4.51 25.77 19.45
C ASP A 221 4.20 25.13 18.09
N ARG A 222 2.91 24.90 17.84
CA ARG A 222 2.43 24.30 16.59
C ARG A 222 2.69 25.20 15.39
N ARG A 223 2.63 26.53 15.55
CA ARG A 223 2.77 27.47 14.44
C ARG A 223 4.20 27.49 13.93
N LYS A 224 5.16 27.63 14.83
CA LYS A 224 6.57 27.56 14.49
C LYS A 224 6.94 26.22 13.84
N ALA A 225 6.43 25.11 14.36
CA ALA A 225 6.65 23.79 13.76
C ALA A 225 6.08 23.69 12.34
N ALA A 226 4.87 24.23 12.10
CA ALA A 226 4.27 24.27 10.77
C ALA A 226 5.07 25.14 9.79
N GLU A 227 5.59 26.29 10.24
CA GLU A 227 6.47 27.15 9.43
C GLU A 227 7.78 26.46 9.05
N GLU A 228 8.40 25.75 10.00
CA GLU A 228 9.61 24.97 9.74
C GLU A 228 9.35 23.81 8.78
N LEU A 229 8.20 23.13 8.92
CA LEU A 229 7.76 22.09 7.98
C LEU A 229 7.51 22.66 6.59
N GLY A 230 6.81 23.79 6.47
CA GLY A 230 6.49 24.45 5.21
C GLY A 230 7.73 24.84 4.39
N ARG A 231 8.87 25.14 5.04
CA ARG A 231 10.14 25.37 4.33
C ARG A 231 10.62 24.13 3.56
N ARG A 232 10.37 22.94 4.09
CA ARG A 232 10.70 21.65 3.45
C ARG A 232 9.61 21.22 2.46
N TRP A 233 8.37 21.58 2.75
CA TRP A 233 7.15 21.15 2.08
C TRP A 233 6.45 22.35 1.45
N GLN A 234 7.12 22.94 0.47
CA GLN A 234 6.73 24.23 -0.12
C GLN A 234 5.35 24.22 -0.81
N GLN A 235 4.77 23.05 -1.04
CA GLN A 235 3.43 22.89 -1.60
C GLN A 235 2.30 23.15 -0.59
N LEU A 236 2.60 23.15 0.71
CA LEU A 236 1.65 23.38 1.79
C LEU A 236 2.07 24.62 2.58
N SER A 237 1.13 25.55 2.77
CA SER A 237 1.32 26.66 3.69
C SER A 237 1.30 26.17 5.14
N PRO A 238 1.82 26.95 6.11
CA PRO A 238 1.69 26.59 7.51
C PRO A 238 0.22 26.49 7.97
N ASP A 239 -0.70 27.21 7.32
CA ASP A 239 -2.14 27.08 7.60
C ASP A 239 -2.67 25.74 7.09
N ASP A 240 -2.31 25.33 5.87
CA ASP A 240 -2.67 24.00 5.31
C ASP A 240 -2.13 22.84 6.19
N LEU A 241 -1.00 23.04 6.88
CA LEU A 241 -0.38 22.01 7.75
C LEU A 241 -1.02 21.93 9.14
N LEU A 242 -1.80 22.95 9.52
CA LEU A 242 -2.41 23.11 10.84
C LEU A 242 -3.92 22.83 10.86
N GLU A 243 -4.52 22.72 9.68
CA GLU A 243 -5.87 22.25 9.41
C GLU A 243 -5.94 20.71 9.54
#